data_AF-N9TXS3-F1
#
_entry.id   AF-N9TXS3-F1
#
_cell.length_a   1.000
_cell.length_b   1.000
_cell.length_c   1.000
_cell.angle_alpha   90.00
_cell.angle_beta   90.00
_cell.angle_gamma   90.00
#
_symmetry.space_group_name_H-M   'P 1'
#
loop_
_entity.id
_entity.type
_entity.pdbx_description
1 polymer ?
#
loop_
_entity_poly.entity_id
_entity_poly.type
_entity_poly.pdbx_seq_one_letter_code
_entity_poly.pdbx_strand_id
1 'polypeptide(L)'
;MAASDSIELPELSPEAERALLRIARLSIASRWQASASEALSQAISAMPLAGNELACFVTLHKAGRLRGCIGCLTPQGPLCEALPRFARLAAFDDPRFSPLAESELSILSVSISLLGPLVPLEVTGRAELLATLRPGLDGLWLTG
;
A
#
# COMPACT_ATOMS: atom_id res chain seq x y z
N MET A 1 -1.89 -8.67 31.22
CA MET A 1 -0.80 -9.52 30.66
C MET A 1 -1.41 -10.49 29.67
N ALA A 2 -1.56 -10.06 28.43
CA ALA A 2 -1.64 -10.95 27.28
C ALA A 2 -0.56 -10.44 26.33
N ALA A 3 0.27 -11.35 25.86
CA ALA A 3 1.50 -11.08 25.15
C ALA A 3 1.24 -10.19 23.92
N SER A 4 2.04 -9.13 23.83
CA SER A 4 2.35 -8.42 22.61
C SER A 4 3.08 -9.39 21.67
N ASP A 5 2.34 -10.30 21.04
CA ASP A 5 2.82 -10.94 19.82
C ASP A 5 2.86 -9.83 18.77
N SER A 6 4.00 -9.15 18.76
CA SER A 6 4.36 -8.18 17.73
C SER A 6 4.34 -8.93 16.42
N ILE A 7 3.24 -8.83 15.66
CA ILE A 7 3.21 -9.29 14.29
C ILE A 7 4.11 -8.32 13.52
N GLU A 8 5.39 -8.66 13.49
CA GLU A 8 6.37 -7.95 12.70
C GLU A 8 6.03 -8.13 11.23
N LEU A 9 5.96 -7.01 10.51
CA LEU A 9 5.91 -7.07 9.06
C LEU A 9 7.18 -7.80 8.58
N PRO A 10 7.05 -8.73 7.63
CA PRO A 10 8.22 -9.42 7.11
C PRO A 10 9.19 -8.41 6.49
N GLU A 11 10.48 -8.55 6.81
CA GLU A 11 11.52 -7.77 6.12
C GLU A 11 11.45 -8.05 4.62
N LEU A 12 11.33 -6.98 3.83
CA LEU A 12 11.28 -7.06 2.39
C LEU A 12 12.70 -6.95 1.83
N SER A 13 13.09 -7.90 0.97
CA SER A 13 14.30 -7.73 0.19
C SER A 13 14.09 -6.67 -0.91
N PRO A 14 15.15 -6.01 -1.40
CA PRO A 14 15.03 -5.07 -2.51
C PRO A 14 14.38 -5.67 -3.77
N GLU A 15 14.56 -6.97 -4.01
CA GLU A 15 13.92 -7.71 -5.10
C GLU A 15 12.41 -7.79 -4.88
N ALA A 16 11.99 -8.08 -3.65
CA ALA A 16 10.59 -8.15 -3.28
C ALA A 16 9.92 -6.77 -3.42
N GLU A 17 10.56 -5.70 -2.94
CA GLU A 17 10.08 -4.33 -3.11
C GLU A 17 9.88 -3.96 -4.59
N ARG A 18 10.88 -4.25 -5.44
CA ARG A 18 10.79 -4.01 -6.89
C ARG A 18 9.66 -4.81 -7.52
N ALA A 19 9.41 -6.04 -7.08
CA ALA A 19 8.32 -6.86 -7.57
C ALA A 19 6.95 -6.25 -7.22
N LEU A 20 6.75 -5.82 -5.97
CA LEU A 20 5.50 -5.17 -5.53
C LEU A 20 5.24 -3.87 -6.31
N LEU A 21 6.28 -3.02 -6.46
CA LEU A 21 6.18 -1.78 -7.24
C LEU A 21 5.88 -2.06 -8.71
N ARG A 22 6.50 -3.09 -9.30
CA ARG A 22 6.22 -3.52 -10.68
C ARG A 22 4.76 -3.93 -10.84
N ILE A 23 4.22 -4.73 -9.91
CA ILE A 23 2.83 -5.19 -9.94
C ILE A 23 1.87 -4.00 -9.86
N ALA A 24 2.09 -3.04 -8.96
CA ALA A 24 1.27 -1.84 -8.88
C ALA A 24 1.31 -1.03 -10.18
N ARG A 25 2.50 -0.81 -10.77
CA ARG A 25 2.64 -0.10 -12.06
C ARG A 25 1.94 -0.82 -13.21
N LEU A 26 2.12 -2.14 -13.33
CA LEU A 26 1.47 -2.95 -14.37
C LEU A 26 -0.04 -2.93 -14.23
N SER A 27 -0.56 -2.97 -13.00
CA SER A 27 -2.00 -2.91 -12.70
C SER A 27 -2.64 -1.60 -13.17
N ILE A 28 -1.91 -0.49 -13.10
CA ILE A 28 -2.37 0.81 -13.59
C ILE A 28 -2.25 0.85 -15.12
N ALA A 29 -1.11 0.44 -15.67
CA ALA A 29 -0.84 0.48 -17.11
C ALA A 29 -1.75 -0.46 -17.93
N SER A 30 -2.23 -1.55 -17.34
CA SER A 30 -3.11 -2.51 -18.00
C SER A 30 -4.44 -1.92 -18.48
N ARG A 31 -4.82 -0.72 -17.99
CA ARG A 31 -5.97 0.03 -18.51
C ARG A 31 -5.82 0.42 -19.98
N TRP A 32 -4.59 0.68 -20.43
CA TRP A 32 -4.30 1.14 -21.79
C TRP A 32 -3.49 0.14 -22.61
N GLN A 33 -2.69 -0.71 -21.95
CA GLN A 33 -1.71 -1.55 -22.61
C GLN A 33 -2.01 -3.03 -22.38
N ALA A 34 -2.39 -3.76 -23.44
CA ALA A 34 -2.68 -5.20 -23.37
C ALA A 34 -1.46 -6.00 -22.88
N SER A 35 -0.25 -5.65 -23.34
CA SER A 35 1.00 -6.26 -22.89
C SER A 35 1.25 -6.10 -21.39
N ALA A 36 0.79 -5.00 -20.78
CA ALA A 36 0.89 -4.80 -19.34
C ALA A 36 -0.06 -5.73 -18.58
N SER A 37 -1.23 -6.07 -19.14
CA SER A 37 -2.15 -7.05 -18.56
C SER A 37 -1.55 -8.46 -18.55
N GLU A 38 -0.90 -8.87 -19.64
CA GLU A 38 -0.23 -10.18 -19.72
C GLU A 38 0.95 -10.26 -18.74
N ALA A 39 1.79 -9.22 -18.72
CA ALA A 39 2.91 -9.12 -17.79
C ALA A 39 2.46 -9.07 -16.32
N LEU A 40 1.29 -8.47 -16.03
CA LEU A 40 0.71 -8.44 -14.69
C LEU A 40 0.37 -9.85 -14.21
N SER A 41 -0.28 -10.66 -15.04
CA SER A 41 -0.63 -12.04 -14.68
C SER A 41 0.60 -12.86 -14.28
N GLN A 42 1.69 -12.77 -15.05
CA GLN A 42 2.95 -13.42 -14.70
C GLN A 42 3.58 -12.86 -13.42
N ALA A 43 3.56 -11.54 -13.24
CA ALA A 43 4.13 -10.89 -12.06
C ALA A 43 3.37 -11.28 -10.77
N ILE A 44 2.05 -11.43 -10.83
CA ILE A 44 1.22 -11.88 -9.71
C ILE A 44 1.57 -13.33 -9.32
N SER A 45 1.80 -14.22 -10.29
CA SER A 45 2.17 -15.62 -10.00
C SER A 45 3.48 -15.78 -9.22
N ALA A 46 4.41 -14.83 -9.37
CA ALA A 46 5.70 -14.80 -8.66
C ALA A 46 5.75 -13.73 -7.56
N MET A 47 4.59 -13.23 -7.11
CA MET A 47 4.52 -12.10 -6.20
C MET A 47 5.02 -12.48 -4.79
N PRO A 48 5.96 -11.70 -4.21
CA PRO A 48 6.33 -11.88 -2.82
C PRO A 48 5.14 -11.54 -1.92
N LEU A 49 4.99 -12.26 -0.81
CA LEU A 49 3.90 -12.09 0.15
C LEU A 49 2.49 -12.26 -0.47
N ALA A 50 2.37 -12.96 -1.61
CA ALA A 50 1.11 -13.06 -2.36
C ALA A 50 -0.08 -13.49 -1.50
N GLY A 51 0.09 -14.55 -0.70
CA GLY A 51 -0.96 -15.11 0.15
C GLY A 51 -1.09 -14.44 1.52
N ASN A 52 -0.27 -13.44 1.84
CA ASN A 52 -0.34 -12.77 3.14
C ASN A 52 -1.55 -11.85 3.19
N GLU A 53 -2.30 -11.91 4.28
CA GLU A 53 -3.38 -10.98 4.58
C GLU A 53 -2.79 -9.71 5.20
N LEU A 54 -2.43 -8.76 4.34
CA LEU A 54 -1.83 -7.49 4.76
C LEU A 54 -2.71 -6.31 4.35
N ALA A 55 -2.88 -5.39 5.29
CA ALA A 55 -3.40 -4.06 5.00
C ALA A 55 -2.37 -3.30 4.16
N CYS A 56 -2.82 -2.54 3.16
CA CYS A 56 -1.91 -1.74 2.37
C CYS A 56 -2.57 -0.48 1.81
N PHE A 57 -1.71 0.50 1.52
CA PHE A 57 -2.05 1.70 0.77
C PHE A 57 -1.15 1.81 -0.45
N VAL A 58 -1.75 2.15 -1.60
CA VAL A 58 -1.02 2.56 -2.78
C VAL A 58 -1.15 4.06 -2.93
N THR A 59 -0.01 4.74 -2.95
CA THR A 59 0.07 6.19 -3.11
C THR A 59 0.76 6.51 -4.42
N LEU A 60 0.16 7.42 -5.18
CA LEU A 60 0.65 7.91 -6.45
C LEU A 60 1.09 9.35 -6.29
N HIS A 61 2.26 9.67 -6.83
CA HIS A 61 2.74 11.04 -6.93
C HIS A 61 3.08 11.40 -8.38
N LYS A 62 2.83 12.65 -8.75
CA LYS A 62 3.21 13.23 -10.04
C LYS A 62 4.01 14.49 -9.76
N ALA A 63 5.26 14.53 -10.24
CA ALA A 63 6.19 15.64 -9.97
C ALA A 63 6.28 15.99 -8.47
N GLY A 64 6.38 14.97 -7.61
CA GLY A 64 6.47 15.11 -6.16
C GLY A 64 5.16 15.48 -5.44
N ARG A 65 4.04 15.65 -6.15
CA ARG A 65 2.74 15.99 -5.57
C ARG A 65 1.81 14.78 -5.55
N LEU A 66 1.00 14.66 -4.50
CA LEU A 66 -0.01 13.61 -4.39
C LEU A 66 -0.95 13.64 -5.62
N ARG A 67 -1.15 12.47 -6.22
CA ARG A 67 -1.99 12.27 -7.42
C ARG A 67 -3.11 11.24 -7.21
N GLY A 68 -3.01 10.46 -6.14
CA GLY A 68 -4.01 9.49 -5.69
C GLY A 68 -3.46 8.70 -4.51
N CYS A 69 -4.32 8.29 -3.57
CA CYS A 69 -3.95 7.42 -2.46
C CYS A 69 -5.18 6.66 -1.99
N ILE A 70 -5.16 5.34 -2.14
CA ILE A 70 -6.24 4.45 -1.71
C ILE A 70 -5.65 3.19 -1.07
N GLY A 71 -6.31 2.69 -0.04
CA GLY A 71 -5.91 1.52 0.70
C GLY A 71 -6.90 1.17 1.80
N CYS A 72 -6.46 0.31 2.71
CA CYS A 72 -7.22 -0.13 3.86
C CYS A 72 -6.31 -0.31 5.08
N LEU A 73 -6.87 -0.16 6.28
CA LEU A 73 -6.15 -0.35 7.55
C LEU A 73 -6.19 -1.78 8.03
N THR A 74 -7.19 -2.53 7.60
CA THR A 74 -7.34 -3.96 7.86
C THR A 74 -7.20 -4.72 6.55
N PRO A 75 -6.61 -5.92 6.55
CA PRO A 75 -6.49 -6.73 5.34
C PRO A 75 -7.86 -6.93 4.67
N GLN A 76 -7.89 -6.83 3.33
CA GLN A 76 -9.09 -7.10 2.53
C GLN A 76 -8.79 -8.22 1.54
N GLY A 77 -8.46 -9.39 2.09
CA GLY A 77 -8.01 -10.57 1.33
C GLY A 77 -6.49 -10.62 1.14
N PRO A 78 -6.00 -11.60 0.35
CA PRO A 78 -4.58 -11.80 0.11
C PRO A 78 -3.98 -10.63 -0.68
N LEU A 79 -2.71 -10.31 -0.40
CA LEU A 79 -2.03 -9.16 -1.00
C LEU A 79 -2.00 -9.22 -2.54
N CYS A 80 -1.94 -10.42 -3.11
CA CYS A 80 -1.99 -10.62 -4.57
C CYS A 80 -3.27 -10.11 -5.24
N GLU A 81 -4.38 -10.03 -4.51
CA GLU A 81 -5.63 -9.46 -4.98
C GLU A 81 -5.74 -7.98 -4.57
N ALA A 82 -5.37 -7.67 -3.33
CA ALA A 82 -5.53 -6.35 -2.75
C ALA A 82 -4.64 -5.29 -3.43
N LEU A 83 -3.35 -5.57 -3.65
CA LEU A 83 -2.41 -4.59 -4.17
C LEU A 83 -2.74 -4.13 -5.61
N PRO A 84 -2.98 -5.02 -6.60
CA PRO A 84 -3.42 -4.60 -7.93
C PRO A 84 -4.71 -3.79 -7.91
N ARG A 85 -5.67 -4.18 -7.05
CA ARG A 85 -6.94 -3.49 -6.88
C ARG A 85 -6.75 -2.08 -6.35
N PHE A 86 -6.01 -1.90 -5.25
CA PHE A 86 -5.76 -0.58 -4.69
C PHE A 86 -4.90 0.31 -5.58
N ALA A 87 -3.98 -0.25 -6.36
CA ALA A 87 -3.24 0.51 -7.37
C ALA A 87 -4.16 1.10 -8.43
N ARG A 88 -5.13 0.32 -8.93
CA ARG A 88 -6.14 0.81 -9.88
C ARG A 88 -7.06 1.85 -9.25
N LEU A 89 -7.58 1.59 -8.05
CA LEU A 89 -8.44 2.55 -7.34
C LEU A 89 -7.71 3.88 -7.08
N ALA A 90 -6.45 3.84 -6.64
CA ALA A 90 -5.65 5.06 -6.44
C ALA A 90 -5.45 5.84 -7.73
N ALA A 91 -5.34 5.17 -8.88
CA ALA A 91 -5.15 5.83 -10.17
C ALA A 91 -6.45 6.39 -10.78
N PHE A 92 -7.58 5.75 -10.53
CA PHE A 92 -8.80 5.98 -11.32
C PHE A 92 -10.01 6.40 -10.50
N ASP A 93 -10.04 6.09 -9.20
CA ASP A 93 -11.24 6.17 -8.37
C ASP A 93 -11.00 6.94 -7.05
N ASP A 94 -9.84 7.58 -6.88
CA ASP A 94 -9.63 8.52 -5.77
C ASP A 94 -10.50 9.78 -6.01
N PRO A 95 -11.55 10.02 -5.20
CA PRO A 95 -12.56 11.04 -5.48
C PRO A 95 -12.02 12.48 -5.44
N ARG A 96 -10.80 12.68 -4.93
CA ARG A 96 -10.14 13.98 -4.88
C ARG A 96 -9.53 14.38 -6.23
N PHE A 97 -9.39 13.43 -7.16
CA PHE A 97 -8.70 13.65 -8.43
C PHE A 97 -9.49 13.09 -9.61
N SER A 98 -9.29 13.66 -10.79
CA SER A 98 -9.76 13.02 -12.02
C SER A 98 -8.97 11.73 -12.29
N PRO A 99 -9.58 10.73 -12.96
CA PRO A 99 -8.87 9.52 -13.36
C PRO A 99 -7.57 9.83 -14.10
N LEU A 100 -6.52 9.05 -13.87
CA LEU A 100 -5.23 9.22 -14.53
C LEU A 100 -5.38 9.12 -16.06
N ALA A 101 -4.65 9.95 -16.81
CA ALA A 101 -4.48 9.81 -18.25
C ALA A 101 -3.22 8.99 -18.59
N GLU A 102 -3.20 8.32 -19.73
CA GLU A 102 -2.08 7.47 -20.14
C GLU A 102 -0.75 8.22 -20.20
N SER A 103 -0.77 9.47 -20.68
CA SER A 103 0.42 10.33 -20.77
C SER A 103 1.09 10.61 -19.43
N GLU A 104 0.35 10.49 -18.31
CA GLU A 104 0.88 10.70 -16.97
C GLU A 104 1.74 9.50 -16.48
N LEU A 105 1.61 8.31 -17.08
CA LEU A 105 2.31 7.09 -16.62
C LEU A 105 3.83 7.23 -16.58
N SER A 106 4.40 7.94 -17.55
CA SER A 106 5.85 8.13 -17.70
C SER A 106 6.47 8.94 -16.55
N ILE A 107 5.68 9.80 -15.91
CA ILE A 107 6.11 10.71 -14.83
C ILE A 107 5.45 10.40 -13.48
N LEU A 108 4.72 9.29 -13.40
CA LEU A 108 4.06 8.81 -12.21
C LEU A 108 5.05 8.01 -11.34
N SER A 109 5.20 8.40 -10.08
CA SER A 109 5.87 7.59 -9.06
C SER A 109 4.84 6.90 -8.18
N VAL A 110 5.13 5.65 -7.81
CA VAL A 110 4.26 4.80 -6.99
C VAL A 110 4.98 4.48 -5.69
N SER A 111 4.27 4.56 -4.58
CA SER A 111 4.72 4.13 -3.26
C SER A 111 3.68 3.18 -2.68
N ILE A 112 4.16 2.15 -1.97
CA ILE A 112 3.31 1.15 -1.33
C ILE A 112 3.63 1.15 0.16
N SER A 113 2.61 1.26 1.00
CA SER A 113 2.74 1.08 2.45
C SER A 113 2.04 -0.20 2.85
N LEU A 114 2.79 -1.18 3.35
CA LEU A 114 2.23 -2.36 4.00
C LEU A 114 2.10 -2.05 5.49
N LEU A 115 0.96 -2.40 6.08
CA LEU A 115 0.66 -2.09 7.48
C LEU A 115 0.59 -3.38 8.29
N GLY A 116 1.21 -3.35 9.47
CA GLY A 116 0.96 -4.33 10.52
C GLY A 116 -0.45 -4.18 11.09
N PRO A 117 -0.88 -5.10 11.96
CA PRO A 117 -2.18 -5.00 12.60
C PRO A 117 -2.28 -3.73 13.47
N LEU A 118 -3.48 -3.15 13.54
CA LEU A 118 -3.76 -2.09 14.50
C LEU A 118 -3.73 -2.67 15.92
N VAL A 119 -2.95 -2.06 16.79
CA VAL A 119 -2.85 -2.42 18.21
C VAL A 119 -3.42 -1.25 19.03
N PRO A 120 -4.43 -1.48 19.89
CA PRO A 120 -4.93 -0.45 20.79
C PRO A 120 -3.81 0.10 21.68
N LEU A 121 -3.75 1.42 21.80
CA LEU A 121 -2.80 2.12 22.64
C LEU A 121 -3.55 2.88 23.74
N GLU A 122 -3.62 2.25 24.91
CA GLU A 122 -4.26 2.82 26.11
C GLU A 122 -3.31 3.82 26.77
N VAL A 123 -3.67 5.10 26.75
CA VAL A 123 -2.91 6.19 27.36
C VAL A 123 -3.86 7.20 28.01
N THR A 124 -3.45 7.76 29.14
CA THR A 124 -4.28 8.67 29.95
C THR A 124 -4.15 10.14 29.53
N GLY A 125 -3.19 10.46 28.67
CA GLY A 125 -3.00 11.81 28.17
C GLY A 125 -1.87 11.96 27.17
N ARG A 126 -1.74 13.18 26.64
CA ARG A 126 -0.78 13.51 25.57
C ARG A 126 0.68 13.23 25.94
N ALA A 127 1.08 13.48 27.19
CA ALA A 127 2.47 13.27 27.62
C ALA A 127 2.84 11.78 27.55
N GLU A 128 1.93 10.90 27.97
CA GLU A 128 2.11 9.45 27.91
C GLU A 128 2.13 8.95 26.46
N LEU A 129 1.18 9.42 25.63
CA LEU A 129 1.14 9.10 24.19
C LEU A 129 2.49 9.40 23.51
N LEU A 130 3.03 10.59 23.73
CA LEU A 130 4.30 11.01 23.12
C LEU A 130 5.50 10.22 23.65
N ALA A 131 5.45 9.74 24.89
CA ALA A 131 6.51 8.93 25.47
C ALA A 131 6.49 7.48 24.94
N THR A 132 5.32 6.97 24.53
CA THR A 132 5.18 5.60 24.02
C THR A 132 5.47 5.48 22.53
N LEU A 133 5.14 6.49 21.72
CA LEU A 133 5.29 6.42 20.26
C LEU A 133 6.75 6.50 19.83
N ARG A 134 7.07 5.77 18.76
CA ARG A 134 8.38 5.79 18.09
C ARG A 134 8.26 6.50 16.75
N PRO A 135 8.69 7.78 16.64
CA PRO A 135 8.65 8.51 15.39
C PRO A 135 9.38 7.79 14.25
N GLY A 136 8.78 7.76 13.07
CA GLY A 136 9.34 7.09 11.89
C GLY A 136 9.11 5.58 11.83
N LEU A 137 8.55 4.98 12.89
CA LEU A 137 8.18 3.56 12.94
C LEU A 137 6.67 3.37 13.09
N ASP A 138 6.06 4.08 14.04
CA ASP A 138 4.66 3.85 14.40
C ASP A 138 3.71 4.73 13.57
N GLY A 139 2.66 4.11 13.03
CA GLY A 139 1.49 4.80 12.47
C GLY A 139 0.41 4.99 13.55
N LEU A 140 -0.36 6.09 13.46
CA LEU A 140 -1.45 6.38 14.38
C LEU A 140 -2.80 6.41 13.65
N TRP A 141 -3.80 5.79 14.27
CA TRP A 141 -5.19 5.90 13.89
C TRP A 141 -5.99 6.44 15.08
N LEU A 142 -6.54 7.66 14.95
CA LEU A 142 -7.35 8.28 15.99
C LEU A 142 -8.83 7.97 15.75
N THR A 143 -9.48 7.34 16.71
CA THR A 143 -10.94 7.13 16.71
C THR A 143 -11.60 8.20 17.57
N GLY A 144 -12.69 8.80 17.06
CA GLY A 144 -13.52 9.77 17.78
C GLY A 144 -14.83 9.17 18.27
#